data_AF-A0A7R9NXK2-F1
#
_entry.id   AF-A0A7R9NXK2-F1
#
_cell.length_a   1.000
_cell.length_b   1.000
_cell.length_c   1.000
_cell.angle_alpha   90.00
_cell.angle_beta   90.00
_cell.angle_gamma   90.00
#
_symmetry.space_group_name_H-M   'P 1'
#
loop_
_entity.id
_entity.type
_entity.pdbx_description
1 polymer ?
#
loop_
_entity_poly.entity_id
_entity_poly.type
_entity_poly.pdbx_seq_one_letter_code
_entity_poly.pdbx_strand_id
1 'polypeptide(L)'
;NGSVVLPHNQRSFFPGKSSSSLSGWQLLTWEEYQAYPHTQPFVREEAVGRGDIFYSMVVSRGTAKLLVLLAVKCDYPCTPSVYCLHLNWNGEHHAGNNDAVRDMEREMNVYWMELVKDLGHGWGSSLLVAQMNKLMSCLDLYLEAAGSTGIAPAEFSRERIFFKPVRGRNRCRPYKFLHVSGGIFTQR
;
A
#
# COMPACT_ATOMS: atom_id res chain seq x y z
N ASN A 1 16.51 -9.54 1.24
CA ASN A 1 15.05 -9.58 1.04
C ASN A 1 14.36 -9.36 2.38
N GLY A 2 13.70 -8.22 2.57
CA GLY A 2 12.94 -7.96 3.80
C GLY A 2 11.62 -8.72 3.75
N SER A 3 11.37 -9.61 4.73
CA SER A 3 10.07 -10.24 4.93
C SER A 3 9.27 -9.41 5.94
N VAL A 4 8.04 -9.05 5.57
CA VAL A 4 7.11 -8.41 6.49
C VAL A 4 6.32 -9.52 7.18
N VAL A 5 6.69 -9.85 8.42
CA VAL A 5 6.10 -10.99 9.14
C VAL A 5 4.86 -10.56 9.92
N LEU A 6 3.70 -11.05 9.50
CA LEU A 6 2.45 -10.90 10.27
C LEU A 6 2.45 -11.84 11.49
N PRO A 7 1.98 -11.37 12.66
CA PRO A 7 1.67 -12.22 13.79
C PRO A 7 0.66 -13.31 13.40
N HIS A 8 0.76 -14.49 14.04
CA HIS A 8 0.00 -15.68 13.63
C HIS A 8 -1.52 -15.45 13.61
N ASN A 9 -2.04 -14.74 14.60
CA ASN A 9 -3.46 -14.37 14.71
C ASN A 9 -3.93 -13.39 13.62
N GLN A 10 -3.03 -12.82 12.84
CA GLN A 10 -3.35 -11.85 11.79
C GLN A 10 -3.32 -12.43 10.39
N ARG A 11 -2.64 -13.58 10.20
CA ARG A 11 -2.38 -14.14 8.87
C ARG A 11 -3.65 -14.48 8.09
N SER A 12 -4.71 -14.92 8.78
CA SER A 12 -6.01 -15.18 8.16
C SER A 12 -6.65 -13.93 7.56
N PHE A 13 -6.26 -12.74 8.04
CA PHE A 13 -6.79 -11.46 7.58
C PHE A 13 -6.10 -10.90 6.32
N PHE A 14 -5.07 -11.59 5.82
CA PHE A 14 -4.28 -11.17 4.67
C PHE A 14 -4.14 -12.32 3.66
N PRO A 15 -3.86 -12.03 2.38
CA PRO A 15 -3.56 -13.08 1.41
C PRO A 15 -2.30 -13.86 1.82
N GLY A 16 -2.32 -15.18 1.65
CA GLY A 16 -1.27 -16.07 2.18
C GLY A 16 0.11 -15.94 1.52
N LYS A 17 0.19 -15.39 0.30
CA LYS A 17 1.45 -15.14 -0.41
C LYS A 17 1.46 -13.74 -1.00
N SER A 18 2.55 -13.01 -0.78
CA SER A 18 2.88 -11.77 -1.49
C SER A 18 3.84 -12.08 -2.63
N SER A 19 3.60 -11.51 -3.80
CA SER A 19 4.46 -11.61 -4.98
C SER A 19 5.44 -10.44 -5.05
N SER A 20 5.12 -9.34 -4.35
CA SER A 20 6.01 -8.20 -4.13
C SER A 20 7.00 -8.44 -2.99
N SER A 21 8.15 -7.75 -3.04
CA SER A 21 9.19 -7.73 -2.02
C SER A 21 9.42 -6.31 -1.49
N LEU A 22 9.84 -6.20 -0.23
CA LEU A 22 10.19 -4.93 0.41
C LEU A 22 11.72 -4.81 0.55
N SER A 23 12.24 -3.62 0.24
CA SER A 23 13.66 -3.29 0.33
C SER A 23 13.88 -1.82 0.67
N GLY A 24 15.11 -1.48 1.08
CA GLY A 24 15.53 -0.09 1.23
C GLY A 24 14.84 0.69 2.34
N TRP A 25 14.51 0.05 3.47
CA TRP A 25 13.97 0.76 4.63
C TRP A 25 15.03 1.70 5.20
N GLN A 26 14.80 3.00 5.06
CA GLN A 26 15.73 4.06 5.44
C GLN A 26 14.99 5.14 6.21
N LEU A 27 15.66 5.71 7.21
CA LEU A 27 15.18 6.89 7.92
C LEU A 27 15.41 8.13 7.03
N LEU A 28 14.46 9.06 7.04
CA LEU A 28 14.57 10.35 6.39
C LEU A 28 14.50 11.48 7.42
N THR A 29 15.16 12.58 7.11
CA THR A 29 14.95 13.88 7.75
C THR A 29 13.69 14.56 7.22
N TRP A 30 13.19 15.56 7.93
CA TRP A 30 12.07 16.39 7.46
C TRP A 30 12.39 17.09 6.13
N GLU A 31 13.62 17.62 6.01
CA GLU A 31 14.13 18.27 4.81
C GLU A 31 14.15 17.34 3.60
N GLU A 32 14.55 16.08 3.77
CA GLU A 32 14.50 15.08 2.71
C GLU A 32 13.06 14.70 2.35
N TYR A 33 12.17 14.52 3.33
CA TYR A 33 10.78 14.13 3.08
C TYR A 33 10.00 15.22 2.32
N GLN A 34 10.10 16.48 2.73
CA GLN A 34 9.39 17.58 2.08
C GLN A 34 9.96 17.92 0.69
N ALA A 35 11.21 17.54 0.40
CA ALA A 35 11.82 17.81 -0.91
C ALA A 35 11.13 17.04 -2.05
N TYR A 36 10.43 15.95 -1.75
CA TYR A 36 9.67 15.20 -2.75
C TYR A 36 8.42 15.98 -3.20
N PRO A 37 8.21 16.22 -4.51
CA PRO A 37 7.05 16.97 -4.99
C PRO A 37 5.70 16.34 -4.63
N HIS A 38 5.66 15.00 -4.57
CA HIS A 38 4.43 14.26 -4.27
C HIS A 38 4.04 14.26 -2.78
N THR A 39 4.94 14.69 -1.87
CA THR A 39 4.59 14.86 -0.44
C THR A 39 3.95 16.22 -0.14
N GLN A 40 4.06 17.17 -1.07
CA GLN A 40 3.57 18.54 -0.90
C GLN A 40 2.09 18.65 -0.52
N PRO A 41 1.15 17.83 -1.04
CA PRO A 41 -0.24 17.86 -0.57
C PRO A 41 -0.35 17.59 0.93
N PHE A 42 0.37 16.60 1.46
CA PHE A 42 0.35 16.26 2.89
C PHE A 42 0.98 17.35 3.76
N VAL A 43 2.04 18.01 3.26
CA VAL A 43 2.68 19.13 3.98
C VAL A 43 1.76 20.34 4.03
N ARG A 44 1.12 20.69 2.90
CA ARG A 44 0.22 21.86 2.80
C ARG A 44 -1.07 21.69 3.59
N GLU A 45 -1.60 20.48 3.65
CA GLU A 45 -2.79 20.15 4.44
C GLU A 45 -2.47 19.88 5.91
N GLU A 46 -1.22 20.09 6.35
CA GLU A 46 -0.75 19.84 7.71
C GLU A 46 -1.00 18.38 8.19
N ALA A 47 -1.17 17.46 7.23
CA ALA A 47 -1.33 16.04 7.49
C ALA A 47 -0.02 15.41 8.00
N VAL A 48 1.13 16.07 7.80
CA VAL A 48 2.45 15.70 8.30
C VAL A 48 3.19 16.94 8.80
N GLY A 49 4.01 16.80 9.84
CA GLY A 49 4.76 17.91 10.43
C GLY A 49 6.15 17.51 10.90
N ARG A 50 7.01 18.52 11.19
CA ARG A 50 8.41 18.33 11.59
C ARG A 50 8.65 17.38 12.76
N GLY A 51 7.67 17.20 13.64
CA GLY A 51 7.78 16.28 14.78
C GLY A 51 7.64 14.80 14.42
N ASP A 52 7.09 14.49 13.25
CA ASP A 52 6.86 13.12 12.81
C ASP A 52 8.19 12.41 12.47
N ILE A 53 8.16 11.08 12.46
CA ILE A 53 9.30 10.24 12.07
C ILE A 53 9.12 9.78 10.63
N PHE A 54 10.11 10.03 9.78
CA PHE A 54 10.00 9.78 8.35
C PHE A 54 10.82 8.57 7.91
N TYR A 55 10.24 7.75 7.03
CA TYR A 55 10.94 6.63 6.41
C TYR A 55 10.71 6.61 4.90
N SER A 56 11.71 6.13 4.15
CA SER A 56 11.54 5.69 2.76
C SER A 56 11.74 4.19 2.66
N MET A 57 11.03 3.58 1.71
CA MET A 57 11.26 2.19 1.32
C MET A 57 10.79 1.96 -0.12
N VAL A 58 11.20 0.85 -0.70
CA VAL A 58 10.78 0.44 -2.04
C VAL A 58 10.11 -0.93 -1.99
N VAL A 59 8.86 -0.97 -2.46
CA VAL A 59 8.13 -2.20 -2.73
C VAL A 59 8.29 -2.52 -4.22
N SER A 60 8.78 -3.71 -4.55
CA SER A 60 9.07 -4.09 -5.93
C SER A 60 8.45 -5.42 -6.32
N ARG A 61 8.00 -5.52 -7.57
CA ARG A 61 7.64 -6.77 -8.24
C ARG A 61 8.08 -6.69 -9.69
N GLY A 62 8.96 -7.59 -10.11
CA GLY A 62 9.51 -7.56 -11.47
C GLY A 62 10.15 -6.20 -11.79
N THR A 63 9.75 -5.61 -12.91
CA THR A 63 10.20 -4.28 -13.33
C THR A 63 9.53 -3.11 -12.59
N ALA A 64 8.43 -3.34 -11.87
CA ALA A 64 7.70 -2.28 -11.18
C ALA A 64 8.34 -1.95 -9.82
N LYS A 65 8.57 -0.65 -9.57
CA LYS A 65 9.10 -0.13 -8.31
C LYS A 65 8.18 0.92 -7.72
N LEU A 66 7.70 0.70 -6.50
CA LEU A 66 6.89 1.63 -5.74
C LEU A 66 7.73 2.22 -4.61
N LEU A 67 8.13 3.48 -4.75
CA LEU A 67 8.69 4.26 -3.66
C LEU A 67 7.56 4.62 -2.69
N VAL A 68 7.81 4.38 -1.41
CA VAL A 68 6.88 4.67 -0.32
C VAL A 68 7.58 5.62 0.64
N LEU A 69 6.98 6.79 0.83
CA LEU A 69 7.38 7.76 1.83
C LEU A 69 6.37 7.72 2.97
N LEU A 70 6.85 7.36 4.15
CA LEU A 70 6.05 7.13 5.34
C LEU A 70 6.32 8.21 6.37
N ALA A 71 5.27 8.81 6.91
CA ALA A 71 5.35 9.67 8.09
C ALA A 71 4.63 8.98 9.27
N VAL A 72 5.37 8.60 10.29
CA VAL A 72 4.85 8.01 11.53
C VAL A 72 4.63 9.12 12.55
N LYS A 73 3.40 9.24 13.03
CA LYS A 73 3.00 10.26 13.99
C LYS A 73 3.63 10.07 15.36
N CYS A 74 3.92 11.16 16.07
CA CYS A 74 4.49 11.09 17.42
C CYS A 74 3.57 10.38 18.42
N ASP A 75 2.25 10.45 18.20
CA ASP A 75 1.22 9.82 19.01
C ASP A 75 0.80 8.44 18.45
N TYR A 76 1.54 7.89 17.47
CA TYR A 76 1.30 6.55 16.94
C TYR A 76 1.21 5.54 18.10
N PRO A 77 0.19 4.66 18.13
CA PRO A 77 -0.76 4.33 17.06
C PRO A 77 -2.10 5.09 17.11
N CYS A 78 -2.24 6.13 17.95
CA CYS A 78 -3.51 6.88 18.08
C CYS A 78 -3.90 7.56 16.77
N THR A 79 -2.93 8.21 16.12
CA THR A 79 -3.05 8.68 14.75
C THR A 79 -2.29 7.72 13.82
N PRO A 80 -2.91 7.26 12.72
CA PRO A 80 -2.24 6.35 11.79
C PRO A 80 -1.06 7.03 11.10
N SER A 81 -0.13 6.22 10.64
CA SER A 81 0.94 6.71 9.77
C SER A 81 0.39 7.15 8.41
N VAL A 82 1.05 8.13 7.78
CA VAL A 82 0.67 8.69 6.49
C VAL A 82 1.58 8.13 5.40
N TYR A 83 0.97 7.52 4.39
CA TYR A 83 1.64 6.93 3.23
C TYR A 83 1.52 7.86 2.02
N CYS A 84 2.65 8.16 1.41
CA CYS A 84 2.74 8.85 0.14
C CYS A 84 3.47 7.95 -0.87
N LEU A 85 2.87 7.74 -2.04
CA LEU A 85 3.25 6.70 -2.99
C LEU A 85 3.72 7.30 -4.33
N HIS A 86 4.82 6.75 -4.83
CA HIS A 86 5.35 7.07 -6.15
C HIS A 86 5.74 5.79 -6.90
N LEU A 87 4.94 5.42 -7.90
CA LEU A 87 5.11 4.23 -8.71
C LEU A 87 5.90 4.55 -9.97
N ASN A 88 7.03 3.88 -10.14
CA ASN A 88 7.79 3.84 -11.39
C ASN A 88 7.52 2.50 -12.09
N TRP A 89 6.59 2.55 -13.04
CA TRP A 89 6.29 1.46 -13.95
C TRP A 89 5.48 2.00 -15.13
N ASN A 90 6.02 1.86 -16.35
CA ASN A 90 5.44 2.47 -17.55
C ASN A 90 5.20 3.99 -17.38
N GLY A 91 6.24 4.70 -16.92
CA GLY A 91 6.18 6.10 -16.53
C GLY A 91 6.16 6.31 -15.01
N GLU A 92 6.06 7.58 -14.61
CA GLU A 92 6.04 8.02 -13.22
C GLU A 92 4.63 8.40 -12.77
N HIS A 93 4.14 7.69 -11.77
CA HIS A 93 2.77 7.78 -11.29
C HIS A 93 2.73 8.10 -9.81
N HIS A 94 1.96 9.11 -9.42
CA HIS A 94 1.69 9.51 -8.04
C HIS A 94 0.21 9.88 -7.91
N ALA A 95 -0.28 10.11 -6.69
CA ALA A 95 -1.69 10.39 -6.46
C ALA A 95 -2.23 11.65 -7.16
N GLY A 96 -1.36 12.57 -7.59
CA GLY A 96 -1.73 13.75 -8.36
C GLY A 96 -2.06 13.46 -9.83
N ASN A 97 -1.43 12.45 -10.44
CA ASN A 97 -1.59 12.15 -11.87
C ASN A 97 -2.20 10.77 -12.17
N ASN A 98 -2.37 9.90 -11.16
CA ASN A 98 -2.86 8.55 -11.35
C ASN A 98 -3.85 8.13 -10.25
N ASP A 99 -5.11 7.91 -10.64
CA ASP A 99 -6.19 7.51 -9.73
C ASP A 99 -5.92 6.17 -9.02
N ALA A 100 -5.19 5.25 -9.65
CA ALA A 100 -4.90 3.96 -9.04
C ALA A 100 -3.89 4.10 -7.90
N VAL A 101 -2.90 4.99 -8.04
CA VAL A 101 -1.96 5.30 -6.94
C VAL A 101 -2.71 6.00 -5.80
N ARG A 102 -3.61 6.93 -6.12
CA ARG A 102 -4.48 7.59 -5.14
C ARG A 102 -5.37 6.59 -4.39
N ASP A 103 -5.92 5.60 -5.10
CA ASP A 103 -6.73 4.55 -4.48
C ASP A 103 -5.88 3.66 -3.55
N MET A 104 -4.63 3.34 -3.91
CA MET A 104 -3.70 2.61 -3.02
C MET A 104 -3.35 3.42 -1.77
N GLU A 105 -3.08 4.73 -1.90
CA GLU A 105 -2.89 5.61 -0.73
C GLU A 105 -4.12 5.62 0.16
N ARG A 106 -5.33 5.66 -0.42
CA ARG A 106 -6.58 5.64 0.33
C ARG A 106 -6.76 4.35 1.14
N GLU A 107 -6.33 3.19 0.62
CA GLU A 107 -6.33 1.94 1.39
C GLU A 107 -5.52 2.05 2.67
N MET A 108 -4.43 2.81 2.68
CA MET A 108 -3.54 2.95 3.84
C MET A 108 -3.84 4.11 4.75
N ASN A 109 -4.27 5.24 4.19
CA ASN A 109 -4.48 6.46 4.98
C ASN A 109 -5.91 6.57 5.50
N VAL A 110 -6.90 6.00 4.78
CA VAL A 110 -8.33 6.16 5.12
C VAL A 110 -8.91 4.86 5.66
N TYR A 111 -8.67 3.74 4.97
CA TYR A 111 -9.28 2.44 5.32
C TYR A 111 -8.45 1.60 6.31
N TRP A 112 -7.47 2.20 7.00
CA TRP A 112 -6.55 1.48 7.88
C TRP A 112 -7.25 0.75 9.03
N MET A 113 -8.36 1.27 9.54
CA MET A 113 -9.12 0.63 10.63
C MET A 113 -9.65 -0.75 10.21
N GLU A 114 -9.96 -0.96 8.92
CA GLU A 114 -10.42 -2.27 8.44
C GLU A 114 -9.33 -3.36 8.56
N LEU A 115 -8.06 -2.96 8.61
CA LEU A 115 -6.93 -3.89 8.76
C LEU A 115 -6.79 -4.40 10.19
N VAL A 116 -7.35 -3.67 11.15
CA VAL A 116 -7.13 -3.91 12.58
C VAL A 116 -8.40 -4.15 13.40
N LYS A 117 -9.58 -3.87 12.84
CA LYS A 117 -10.87 -4.00 13.52
C LYS A 117 -11.10 -5.40 14.13
N ASP A 118 -10.58 -6.45 13.49
CA ASP A 118 -10.79 -7.84 13.89
C ASP A 118 -9.64 -8.37 14.78
N LEU A 119 -8.64 -7.53 15.10
CA LEU A 119 -7.44 -7.93 15.84
C LEU A 119 -7.57 -7.82 17.36
N GLY A 120 -8.63 -7.19 17.88
CA GLY A 120 -8.86 -7.02 19.31
C GLY A 120 -7.81 -6.11 19.96
N HIS A 121 -7.38 -6.42 21.18
CA HIS A 121 -6.39 -5.61 21.91
C HIS A 121 -4.97 -5.73 21.32
N GLY A 122 -4.17 -4.67 21.41
CA GLY A 122 -2.76 -4.68 20.98
C GLY A 122 -2.54 -4.45 19.48
N TRP A 123 -3.57 -4.06 18.72
CA TRP A 123 -3.46 -3.79 17.29
C TRP A 123 -2.40 -2.75 16.91
N GLY A 124 -2.13 -1.80 17.80
CA GLY A 124 -1.20 -0.69 17.56
C GLY A 124 0.23 -1.12 17.21
N SER A 125 0.74 -2.18 17.84
CA SER A 125 2.09 -2.71 17.55
C SER A 125 2.17 -3.38 16.17
N SER A 126 1.02 -3.77 15.61
CA SER A 126 0.92 -4.48 14.34
C SER A 126 0.40 -3.64 13.18
N LEU A 127 -0.16 -2.46 13.44
CA LEU A 127 -0.82 -1.64 12.42
C LEU A 127 0.12 -1.33 11.25
N LEU A 128 1.35 -0.90 11.51
CA LEU A 128 2.32 -0.60 10.45
C LEU A 128 2.64 -1.83 9.57
N VAL A 129 2.77 -3.00 10.20
CA VAL A 129 3.03 -4.28 9.51
C VAL A 129 1.82 -4.70 8.67
N ALA A 130 0.61 -4.54 9.20
CA ALA A 130 -0.64 -4.78 8.52
C ALA A 130 -0.82 -3.84 7.32
N GLN A 131 -0.54 -2.55 7.49
CA GLN A 131 -0.56 -1.56 6.42
C GLN A 131 0.44 -1.92 5.32
N MET A 132 1.65 -2.36 5.68
CA MET A 132 2.65 -2.76 4.70
C MET A 132 2.25 -4.00 3.89
N ASN A 133 1.71 -5.04 4.54
CA ASN A 133 1.21 -6.23 3.85
C ASN A 133 0.05 -5.90 2.90
N LYS A 134 -0.83 -5.02 3.34
CA LYS A 134 -1.92 -4.51 2.50
C LYS A 134 -1.37 -3.73 1.30
N LEU A 135 -0.37 -2.88 1.48
CA LEU A 135 0.25 -2.12 0.38
C LEU A 135 0.90 -3.04 -0.65
N MET A 136 1.64 -4.05 -0.20
CA MET A 136 2.23 -5.08 -1.07
C MET A 136 1.14 -5.82 -1.87
N SER A 137 0.04 -6.17 -1.21
CA SER A 137 -1.13 -6.78 -1.86
C SER A 137 -1.79 -5.85 -2.88
N CYS A 138 -1.85 -4.54 -2.61
CA CYS A 138 -2.40 -3.56 -3.53
C CYS A 138 -1.53 -3.39 -4.78
N LEU A 139 -0.20 -3.35 -4.63
CA LEU A 139 0.71 -3.31 -5.77
C LEU A 139 0.57 -4.58 -6.62
N ASP A 140 0.50 -5.75 -5.99
CA ASP A 140 0.30 -7.00 -6.69
C ASP A 140 -1.00 -7.02 -7.50
N LEU A 141 -2.12 -6.61 -6.89
CA LEU A 141 -3.41 -6.54 -7.57
C LEU A 141 -3.42 -5.51 -8.70
N TYR A 142 -2.73 -4.37 -8.51
CA TYR A 142 -2.59 -3.36 -9.54
C TYR A 142 -1.91 -3.94 -10.79
N LEU A 143 -0.81 -4.67 -10.59
CA LEU A 143 -0.02 -5.27 -11.67
C LEU A 143 -0.76 -6.47 -12.31
N GLU A 144 -1.38 -7.33 -11.52
CA GLU A 144 -2.17 -8.47 -12.00
C GLU A 144 -3.41 -8.04 -12.79
N ALA A 145 -4.07 -6.96 -12.36
CA ALA A 145 -5.18 -6.37 -13.09
C ALA A 145 -4.73 -5.80 -14.45
N ALA A 146 -3.53 -5.23 -14.53
CA ALA A 146 -2.94 -4.79 -15.78
C ALA A 146 -2.56 -5.98 -16.68
N GLY A 147 -1.94 -7.03 -16.12
CA GLY A 147 -1.63 -8.28 -16.84
C GLY A 147 -2.86 -8.97 -17.42
N SER A 148 -3.99 -8.93 -16.70
CA SER A 148 -5.26 -9.49 -17.16
C SER A 148 -5.85 -8.79 -18.40
N THR A 149 -5.31 -7.63 -18.81
CA THR A 149 -5.69 -6.94 -20.05
C THR A 149 -4.89 -7.38 -21.27
N GLY A 150 -3.91 -8.28 -21.10
CA GLY A 150 -3.03 -8.79 -22.18
C GLY A 150 -1.93 -7.82 -22.61
N ILE A 151 -1.83 -6.66 -21.95
CA ILE A 151 -0.88 -5.58 -22.31
C ILE A 151 0.38 -5.63 -21.43
N ALA A 152 0.31 -6.22 -20.24
CA ALA A 152 1.43 -6.22 -19.29
C ALA A 152 2.34 -7.46 -19.46
N PRO A 153 3.63 -7.35 -19.08
CA PRO A 153 4.57 -8.46 -19.16
C PRO A 153 4.14 -9.69 -18.35
N ALA A 154 4.61 -10.87 -18.77
CA ALA A 154 4.30 -12.16 -18.12
C ALA A 154 4.70 -12.22 -16.62
N GLU A 155 5.60 -11.34 -16.17
CA GLU A 155 6.01 -11.22 -14.76
C GLU A 155 4.87 -10.79 -13.81
N PHE A 156 3.76 -10.28 -14.36
CA PHE A 156 2.56 -9.91 -13.61
C PHE A 156 1.43 -10.92 -13.78
N SER A 157 1.77 -12.22 -13.84
CA SER A 157 0.79 -13.30 -13.89
C SER A 157 -0.19 -13.21 -12.71
N ARG A 158 -1.46 -13.47 -13.01
CA ARG A 158 -2.54 -13.43 -12.03
C ARG A 158 -2.41 -14.59 -11.05
N GLU A 159 -2.22 -14.25 -9.78
CA GLU A 159 -2.17 -15.22 -8.66
C GLU A 159 -3.39 -15.07 -7.75
N ARG A 160 -4.01 -13.90 -7.70
CA ARG A 160 -5.14 -13.58 -6.81
C ARG A 160 -6.50 -13.74 -7.48
N ILE A 161 -7.49 -14.08 -6.66
CA ILE A 161 -8.88 -14.27 -7.09
C ILE A 161 -9.64 -12.94 -6.99
N PHE A 162 -10.05 -12.39 -8.13
CA PHE A 162 -10.99 -11.27 -8.25
C PHE A 162 -11.87 -11.43 -9.49
N PHE A 163 -13.13 -10.98 -9.46
CA PHE A 163 -14.05 -11.21 -10.59
C PHE A 163 -13.75 -10.31 -11.80
N LYS A 164 -13.46 -9.03 -11.55
CA LYS A 164 -13.15 -8.04 -12.59
C LYS A 164 -11.86 -7.31 -12.23
N PRO A 165 -10.91 -7.13 -13.17
CA PRO A 165 -9.66 -6.42 -12.90
C PRO A 165 -9.89 -4.94 -12.60
N VAL A 166 -10.91 -4.33 -13.23
CA VAL A 166 -11.31 -2.94 -13.01
C VAL A 166 -12.83 -2.80 -13.06
N ARG A 167 -13.39 -1.81 -12.36
CA ARG A 167 -14.83 -1.46 -12.39
C ARG A 167 -15.05 0.06 -12.32
N GLY A 168 -16.15 0.53 -12.93
CA GLY A 168 -16.61 1.91 -12.81
C GLY A 168 -15.81 2.91 -13.66
N ARG A 169 -16.19 4.19 -13.58
CA ARG A 169 -15.60 5.28 -14.40
C ARG A 169 -14.11 5.46 -14.14
N ASN A 170 -13.69 5.37 -12.88
CA ASN A 170 -12.29 5.54 -12.48
C ASN A 170 -11.46 4.26 -12.64
N ARG A 171 -12.05 3.19 -13.20
CA ARG A 171 -11.41 1.88 -13.38
C ARG A 171 -10.80 1.36 -12.06
N CYS A 172 -11.55 1.47 -10.97
CA CYS A 172 -11.13 1.07 -9.63
C CYS A 172 -10.78 -0.41 -9.57
N ARG A 173 -9.69 -0.73 -8.86
CA ARG A 173 -9.16 -2.08 -8.71
C ARG A 173 -9.70 -2.76 -7.45
N PRO A 174 -9.71 -4.10 -7.40
CA PRO A 174 -10.34 -4.84 -6.32
C PRO A 174 -9.42 -4.93 -5.09
N TYR A 175 -9.26 -3.84 -4.34
CA TYR A 175 -8.35 -3.85 -3.18
C TYR A 175 -8.95 -4.44 -1.90
N LYS A 176 -10.28 -4.59 -1.80
CA LYS A 176 -10.94 -5.11 -0.60
C LYS A 176 -10.85 -6.63 -0.53
N PHE A 177 -10.23 -7.16 0.51
CA PHE A 177 -10.10 -8.59 0.74
C PHE A 177 -11.30 -9.13 1.53
N LEU A 178 -11.86 -10.26 1.09
CA LEU A 178 -12.95 -10.96 1.75
C LEU A 178 -12.50 -12.38 2.11
N HIS A 179 -12.67 -12.76 3.37
CA HIS A 179 -12.31 -14.07 3.92
C HIS A 179 -13.31 -15.18 3.57
N VAL A 180 -13.69 -15.29 2.30
CA VAL A 180 -14.62 -16.32 1.81
C VAL A 180 -13.85 -17.26 0.88
N SER A 181 -13.95 -18.57 1.12
CA SER A 181 -13.45 -19.65 0.25
C SER A 181 -12.01 -19.47 -0.27
N GLY A 182 -11.06 -19.22 0.63
CA GLY A 182 -9.64 -19.06 0.29
C GLY A 182 -9.19 -17.63 -0.02
N GLY A 183 -10.11 -16.66 0.02
CA GLY A 183 -9.80 -15.24 -0.07
C GLY A 183 -10.10 -14.65 -1.44
N ILE A 184 -11.06 -13.73 -1.50
CA ILE A 184 -11.48 -13.07 -2.75
C ILE A 184 -11.29 -11.56 -2.62
N PHE A 185 -10.77 -10.96 -3.69
CA PHE A 185 -10.60 -9.53 -3.83
C PHE A 185 -11.78 -8.90 -4.60
N THR A 186 -12.32 -7.83 -4.04
CA THR A 186 -13.48 -7.10 -4.56
C THR A 186 -13.21 -5.61 -4.62
N GLN A 187 -13.89 -4.91 -5.54
CA GLN A 187 -13.92 -3.45 -5.52
C GLN A 187 -14.67 -2.94 -4.31
N ARG A 188 -14.32 -1.73 -3.87
CA ARG A 188 -15.13 -0.97 -2.93
C ARG A 188 -16.41 -0.46 -3.59
#